data_AF-A0A2V2YBY6-F1
#
_entry.id   AF-A0A2V2YBY6-F1
#
_cell.length_a   1.000
_cell.length_b   1.000
_cell.length_c   1.000
_cell.angle_alpha   90.00
_cell.angle_beta   90.00
_cell.angle_gamma   90.00
#
_symmetry.space_group_name_H-M   'P 1'
#
loop_
_entity.id
_entity.type
_entity.pdbx_description
1 polymer ?
#
loop_
_entity_poly.entity_id
_entity_poly.type
_entity_poly.pdbx_seq_one_letter_code
_entity_poly.pdbx_strand_id
1 'polypeptide(L)'
;MNGCDHQPIQTDLSTAIETAGKLFPDVDFVHGTFEDYLEALRQSLPDDLVTIQGELRSQRTDGWGTLVNTASSRVYLKQQNQEAQAQLERGAEPLAVFAKLGASQPYPHHLLTYAWKTLMQNHPHDSICGCSVDEVHREMVTRFAKSKEVALSVVDDSLTAISASIDTASVSAWDSCSAAVSVFNTSGWNRSGVITRELDVARIYFGVNPSIPDIIAELEQLPLQVAGSVLLDEQGQSVPMSIVDLGVHFGYDLPTDRFRQPYMARRIRITFEAVDVPALGYRTYAWIRHG
;
A
#
# COMPACT_ATOMS: atom_id res chain seq x y z
N MET A 1 1.55 -28.71 28.02
CA MET A 1 0.53 -28.04 27.20
C MET A 1 -0.64 -28.99 27.00
N ASN A 2 -1.83 -28.69 27.55
CA ASN A 2 -3.04 -29.49 27.35
C ASN A 2 -3.80 -28.91 26.15
N GLY A 3 -3.50 -29.42 24.95
CA GLY A 3 -4.08 -28.93 23.70
C GLY A 3 -3.31 -29.42 22.48
N CYS A 4 -3.93 -29.28 21.30
CA CYS A 4 -3.36 -29.62 19.99
C CYS A 4 -4.11 -28.82 18.90
N ASP A 5 -3.76 -29.04 17.63
CA ASP A 5 -4.39 -28.37 16.49
C ASP A 5 -5.90 -28.61 16.46
N HIS A 6 -6.68 -27.52 16.53
CA HIS A 6 -8.15 -27.54 16.53
C HIS A 6 -8.79 -28.45 17.61
N GLN A 7 -8.07 -28.70 18.70
CA GLN A 7 -8.50 -29.59 19.77
C GLN A 7 -9.71 -28.99 20.54
N PRO A 8 -10.83 -29.73 20.66
CA PRO A 8 -11.90 -29.37 21.57
C PRO A 8 -11.39 -29.28 23.01
N ILE A 9 -11.95 -28.35 23.78
CA ILE A 9 -11.61 -28.20 25.20
C ILE A 9 -11.86 -29.52 25.94
N GLN A 10 -10.90 -29.93 26.77
CA GLN A 10 -11.06 -31.10 27.61
C GLN A 10 -12.04 -30.78 28.75
N THR A 11 -13.28 -31.23 28.62
CA THR A 11 -14.36 -30.90 29.56
C THR A 11 -14.24 -31.58 30.93
N ASP A 12 -13.40 -32.61 31.04
CA ASP A 12 -13.14 -33.36 32.28
C ASP A 12 -11.74 -33.08 32.87
N LEU A 13 -11.08 -31.98 32.46
CA LEU A 13 -9.71 -31.64 32.87
C LEU A 13 -9.54 -31.63 34.39
N SER A 14 -10.48 -31.05 35.14
CA SER A 14 -10.42 -31.01 36.60
C SER A 14 -10.40 -32.42 37.21
N THR A 15 -11.24 -33.33 36.70
CA THR A 15 -11.26 -34.74 37.15
C THR A 15 -9.96 -35.45 36.81
N ALA A 16 -9.37 -35.19 35.63
CA ALA A 16 -8.09 -35.74 35.25
C ALA A 16 -6.95 -35.26 36.16
N ILE A 17 -6.92 -33.98 36.51
CA ILE A 17 -5.95 -33.38 37.44
C ILE A 17 -6.10 -33.98 38.85
N GLU A 18 -7.32 -34.05 39.37
CA GLU A 18 -7.60 -34.69 40.67
C GLU A 18 -7.16 -36.16 40.69
N THR A 19 -7.39 -36.87 39.59
CA THR A 19 -6.97 -38.27 39.45
C THR A 19 -5.44 -38.37 39.43
N ALA A 20 -4.76 -37.50 38.69
CA ALA A 20 -3.30 -37.45 38.66
C ALA A 20 -2.70 -37.16 40.05
N GLY A 21 -3.26 -36.18 40.78
CA GLY A 21 -2.84 -35.88 42.15
C GLY A 21 -3.02 -37.06 43.13
N LYS A 22 -4.07 -37.88 42.96
CA LYS A 22 -4.24 -39.12 43.75
C LYS A 22 -3.22 -40.21 43.40
N LEU A 23 -2.82 -40.30 42.13
CA LEU A 23 -1.90 -41.33 41.63
C LEU A 23 -0.42 -41.00 41.90
N PHE A 24 -0.08 -39.70 41.97
CA PHE A 24 1.30 -39.22 42.12
C PHE A 24 1.38 -38.18 43.26
N PRO A 25 1.38 -38.61 44.53
CA PRO A 25 1.25 -37.71 45.69
C PRO A 25 2.46 -36.77 45.89
N ASP A 26 3.62 -37.07 45.30
CA ASP A 26 4.82 -36.24 45.39
C ASP A 26 4.89 -35.13 44.32
N VAL A 27 3.87 -35.04 43.45
CA VAL A 27 3.79 -34.06 42.37
C VAL A 27 2.55 -33.20 42.54
N ASP A 28 2.73 -31.88 42.59
CA ASP A 28 1.62 -30.93 42.63
C ASP A 28 1.13 -30.61 41.22
N PHE A 29 -0.08 -31.07 40.86
CA PHE A 29 -0.68 -30.82 39.55
C PHE A 29 -1.56 -29.58 39.61
N VAL A 30 -1.11 -28.52 38.95
CA VAL A 30 -1.80 -27.22 38.92
C VAL A 30 -2.35 -26.93 37.53
N HIS A 31 -3.64 -26.58 37.45
CA HIS A 31 -4.20 -25.95 36.25
C HIS A 31 -3.84 -24.47 36.25
N GLY A 32 -2.73 -24.11 35.60
CA GLY A 32 -2.20 -22.75 35.56
C GLY A 32 -2.20 -22.11 34.18
N THR A 33 -1.74 -20.87 34.14
CA THR A 33 -1.53 -20.06 32.93
C THR A 33 -0.04 -19.97 32.57
N PHE A 34 0.27 -19.37 31.43
CA PHE A 34 1.66 -19.08 31.08
C PHE A 34 2.29 -18.07 32.03
N GLU A 35 1.49 -17.10 32.51
CA GLU A 35 1.90 -16.10 33.47
C GLU A 35 2.33 -16.74 34.79
N ASP A 36 1.53 -17.68 35.33
CA ASP A 36 1.86 -18.41 36.55
C ASP A 36 3.15 -19.22 36.39
N TYR A 37 3.28 -19.91 35.26
CA TYR A 37 4.47 -20.73 34.97
C TYR A 37 5.74 -19.88 34.85
N LEU A 38 5.67 -18.75 34.14
CA LEU A 38 6.82 -17.86 33.97
C LEU A 38 7.24 -17.23 35.31
N GLU A 39 6.29 -16.88 36.17
CA GLU A 39 6.59 -16.37 37.50
C GLU A 39 7.30 -17.42 38.37
N ALA A 40 6.78 -18.65 38.41
CA ALA A 40 7.41 -19.75 39.15
C ALA A 40 8.79 -20.13 38.57
N LEU A 41 8.92 -20.17 37.24
CA LEU A 41 10.17 -20.52 36.56
C LEU A 41 11.27 -19.53 36.91
N ARG A 42 11.00 -18.22 36.87
CA ARG A 42 12.00 -17.17 37.15
C ARG A 42 12.64 -17.29 38.53
N GLN A 43 11.90 -17.79 39.52
CA GLN A 43 12.39 -17.96 40.88
C GLN A 43 13.37 -19.15 41.02
N SER A 44 13.40 -20.04 40.02
CA SER A 44 14.16 -21.30 40.05
C SER A 44 15.10 -21.47 38.85
N LEU A 45 15.32 -20.41 38.06
CA LEU A 45 16.23 -20.46 36.91
C LEU A 45 17.69 -20.64 37.39
N PRO A 46 18.44 -21.58 36.78
CA PRO A 46 19.88 -21.69 37.03
C PRO A 46 20.65 -20.61 36.27
N ASP A 47 21.87 -20.30 36.75
CA ASP A 47 22.72 -19.25 36.16
C ASP A 47 23.40 -19.67 34.84
N ASP A 48 23.39 -20.96 34.50
CA ASP A 48 24.20 -21.57 33.43
C ASP A 48 23.38 -22.09 32.22
N LEU A 49 22.36 -21.34 31.82
CA LEU A 49 21.53 -21.69 30.67
C LEU A 49 22.29 -21.66 29.34
N VAL A 50 21.96 -22.62 28.46
CA VAL A 50 22.46 -22.63 27.08
C VAL A 50 21.92 -21.42 26.33
N THR A 51 22.83 -20.59 25.81
CA THR A 51 22.48 -19.46 24.95
C THR A 51 22.50 -19.88 23.47
N ILE A 52 21.41 -19.61 22.77
CA ILE A 52 21.29 -19.81 21.32
C ILE A 52 21.26 -18.43 20.65
N GLN A 53 22.10 -18.22 19.63
CA GLN A 53 22.24 -16.93 18.94
C GLN A 53 21.80 -17.02 17.47
N GLY A 54 21.03 -16.03 17.01
CA GLY A 54 20.60 -15.90 15.62
C GLY A 54 19.27 -16.57 15.28
N GLU A 55 19.04 -16.83 13.98
CA GLU A 55 17.81 -17.45 13.47
C GLU A 55 17.68 -18.91 13.94
N LEU A 56 16.45 -19.36 14.24
CA LEU A 56 16.14 -20.76 14.55
C LEU A 56 15.40 -21.39 13.36
N ARG A 57 16.16 -22.01 12.45
CA ARG A 57 15.64 -22.54 11.17
C ARG A 57 15.90 -24.04 10.98
N SER A 58 15.94 -24.76 12.10
CA SER A 58 16.20 -26.21 12.12
C SER A 58 17.51 -26.59 11.41
N GLN A 59 18.57 -25.80 11.60
CA GLN A 59 19.85 -25.95 10.89
C GLN A 59 20.61 -27.23 11.26
N ARG A 60 20.30 -27.81 12.43
CA ARG A 60 20.91 -29.05 12.95
C ARG A 60 19.91 -30.21 12.94
N THR A 61 19.18 -30.37 11.84
CA THR A 61 18.29 -31.52 11.60
C THR A 61 18.68 -32.22 10.30
N ASP A 62 17.92 -33.25 9.89
CA ASP A 62 18.08 -33.90 8.59
C ASP A 62 17.66 -33.01 7.40
N GLY A 63 17.07 -31.84 7.66
CA GLY A 63 16.60 -30.88 6.68
C GLY A 63 15.22 -31.15 6.09
N TRP A 64 14.66 -32.34 6.26
CA TRP A 64 13.41 -32.75 5.59
C TRP A 64 12.16 -32.10 6.19
N GLY A 65 12.16 -31.88 7.51
CA GLY A 65 11.05 -31.25 8.23
C GLY A 65 11.13 -29.72 8.31
N THR A 66 12.00 -29.05 7.54
CA THR A 66 12.20 -27.59 7.64
C THR A 66 11.04 -26.76 7.11
N LEU A 67 10.20 -27.34 6.23
CA LEU A 67 9.07 -26.68 5.55
C LEU A 67 9.46 -25.43 4.74
N VAL A 68 10.74 -25.21 4.46
CA VAL A 68 11.24 -23.99 3.80
C VAL A 68 10.66 -23.79 2.39
N ASN A 69 10.28 -24.87 1.70
CA ASN A 69 9.69 -24.81 0.37
C ASN A 69 8.31 -24.13 0.32
N THR A 70 7.66 -23.91 1.48
CA THR A 70 6.48 -23.04 1.59
C THR A 70 6.72 -21.62 1.06
N ALA A 71 7.97 -21.14 1.10
CA ALA A 71 8.37 -19.87 0.50
C ALA A 71 8.08 -19.82 -1.01
N SER A 72 8.17 -20.96 -1.71
CA SER A 72 7.89 -21.09 -3.15
C SER A 72 6.49 -21.57 -3.49
N SER A 73 5.70 -22.03 -2.51
CA SER A 73 4.33 -22.47 -2.76
C SER A 73 3.43 -21.29 -3.11
N ARG A 74 2.64 -21.42 -4.19
CA ARG A 74 1.65 -20.41 -4.63
C ARG A 74 2.26 -19.00 -4.67
N VAL A 75 3.34 -18.84 -5.45
CA VAL A 75 4.13 -17.59 -5.52
C VAL A 75 3.29 -16.32 -5.74
N TYR A 76 2.15 -16.44 -6.42
CA TYR A 76 1.19 -15.34 -6.61
C TYR A 76 0.68 -14.74 -5.29
N LEU A 77 0.59 -15.52 -4.20
CA LEU A 77 0.24 -15.02 -2.87
C LEU A 77 1.35 -14.15 -2.28
N LYS A 78 2.61 -14.52 -2.51
CA LYS A 78 3.78 -13.76 -2.04
C LYS A 78 3.93 -12.46 -2.82
N GLN A 79 3.68 -12.48 -4.12
CA GLN A 79 3.65 -11.29 -4.97
C GLN A 79 2.57 -10.31 -4.51
N GLN A 80 1.33 -10.78 -4.31
CA GLN A 80 0.24 -9.94 -3.80
C GLN A 80 0.49 -9.42 -2.39
N ASN A 81 1.09 -10.23 -1.51
CA ASN A 81 1.48 -9.81 -0.19
C ASN A 81 2.52 -8.68 -0.23
N GLN A 82 3.58 -8.84 -1.03
CA GLN A 82 4.61 -7.81 -1.21
C GLN A 82 4.03 -6.51 -1.78
N GLU A 83 3.12 -6.61 -2.76
CA GLU A 83 2.43 -5.45 -3.30
C GLU A 83 1.58 -4.74 -2.23
N ALA A 84 0.74 -5.47 -1.50
CA ALA A 84 -0.13 -4.90 -0.47
C ALA A 84 0.69 -4.26 0.67
N GLN A 85 1.74 -4.92 1.14
CA GLN A 85 2.68 -4.36 2.12
C GLN A 85 3.35 -3.09 1.59
N ALA A 86 3.87 -3.11 0.36
CA ALA A 86 4.50 -1.93 -0.23
C ALA A 86 3.52 -0.76 -0.39
N GLN A 87 2.26 -1.02 -0.77
CA GLN A 87 1.24 0.02 -0.87
C GLN A 87 0.92 0.64 0.50
N LEU A 88 0.89 -0.15 1.59
CA LEU A 88 0.65 0.37 2.93
C LEU A 88 1.89 1.08 3.50
N GLU A 89 3.00 0.36 3.62
CA GLU A 89 4.23 0.80 4.31
C GLU A 89 4.95 1.92 3.55
N ARG A 90 4.91 1.89 2.21
CA ARG A 90 5.72 2.79 1.35
C ARG A 90 4.87 3.74 0.51
N GLY A 91 3.55 3.57 0.49
CA GLY A 91 2.61 4.43 -0.22
C GLY A 91 1.73 5.20 0.76
N ALA A 92 0.69 4.53 1.23
CA ALA A 92 -0.40 5.10 2.01
C ALA A 92 0.08 5.77 3.31
N GLU A 93 0.90 5.10 4.12
CA GLU A 93 1.34 5.67 5.40
C GLU A 93 2.21 6.92 5.24
N PRO A 94 3.31 6.91 4.44
CA PRO A 94 4.13 8.10 4.24
C PRO A 94 3.33 9.26 3.63
N LEU A 95 2.49 9.00 2.62
CA LEU A 95 1.71 10.04 1.97
C LEU A 95 0.63 10.60 2.91
N ALA A 96 0.00 9.78 3.74
CA ALA A 96 -0.94 10.27 4.75
C ALA A 96 -0.25 11.15 5.81
N VAL A 97 1.01 10.85 6.17
CA VAL A 97 1.82 11.73 7.02
C VAL A 97 2.10 13.06 6.31
N PHE A 98 2.49 13.04 5.04
CA PHE A 98 2.73 14.25 4.25
C PHE A 98 1.47 15.10 4.13
N ALA A 99 0.30 14.48 3.90
CA ALA A 99 -0.98 15.18 3.82
C ALA A 99 -1.36 15.82 5.17
N LYS A 100 -1.08 15.14 6.28
CA LYS A 100 -1.29 15.70 7.61
C LYS A 100 -0.42 16.93 7.87
N LEU A 101 0.86 16.85 7.53
CA LEU A 101 1.82 17.91 7.84
C LEU A 101 1.74 19.09 6.85
N GLY A 102 1.56 18.80 5.56
CA GLY A 102 1.61 19.79 4.48
C GLY A 102 0.26 20.32 4.02
N ALA A 103 -0.82 19.55 4.20
CA ALA A 103 -2.18 19.92 3.77
C ALA A 103 -3.21 19.92 4.92
N SER A 104 -2.76 19.79 6.16
CA SER A 104 -3.61 19.79 7.37
C SER A 104 -4.75 18.76 7.35
N GLN A 105 -4.59 17.64 6.64
CA GLN A 105 -5.56 16.56 6.64
C GLN A 105 -5.47 15.71 7.91
N PRO A 106 -6.57 15.17 8.45
CA PRO A 106 -6.50 14.20 9.53
C PRO A 106 -5.83 12.91 9.06
N TYR A 107 -4.98 12.31 9.90
CA TYR A 107 -4.38 11.01 9.59
C TYR A 107 -5.46 9.91 9.63
N PRO A 108 -5.62 9.09 8.57
CA PRO A 108 -6.73 8.16 8.43
C PRO A 108 -6.52 6.85 9.22
N HIS A 109 -6.37 6.94 10.55
CA HIS A 109 -6.08 5.81 11.44
C HIS A 109 -7.03 4.62 11.24
N HIS A 110 -8.33 4.88 11.09
CA HIS A 110 -9.34 3.83 10.98
C HIS A 110 -9.24 3.06 9.65
N LEU A 111 -9.00 3.77 8.53
CA LEU A 111 -8.81 3.14 7.22
C LEU A 111 -7.54 2.29 7.19
N LEU A 112 -6.42 2.83 7.70
CA LEU A 112 -5.17 2.10 7.78
C LEU A 112 -5.28 0.88 8.72
N THR A 113 -5.95 1.02 9.87
CA THR A 113 -6.21 -0.11 10.77
C THR A 113 -7.02 -1.20 10.08
N TYR A 114 -8.07 -0.82 9.34
CA TYR A 114 -8.86 -1.76 8.57
C TYR A 114 -8.03 -2.46 7.49
N ALA A 115 -7.24 -1.71 6.71
CA ALA A 115 -6.42 -2.25 5.64
C ALA A 115 -5.35 -3.21 6.18
N TRP A 116 -4.67 -2.85 7.28
CA TRP A 116 -3.70 -3.70 7.95
C TRP A 116 -4.33 -4.96 8.54
N LYS A 117 -5.44 -4.85 9.27
CA LYS A 117 -6.14 -6.04 9.79
C LYS A 117 -6.60 -6.96 8.66
N THR A 118 -7.09 -6.40 7.55
CA THR A 118 -7.49 -7.17 6.37
C THR A 118 -6.31 -7.86 5.70
N LEU A 119 -5.15 -7.20 5.61
CA LEU A 119 -3.91 -7.82 5.11
C LEU A 119 -3.43 -8.94 6.04
N MET A 120 -3.39 -8.68 7.35
CA MET A 120 -2.92 -9.63 8.36
C MET A 120 -3.82 -10.86 8.52
N GLN A 121 -5.08 -10.82 8.07
CA GLN A 121 -5.91 -12.02 7.95
C GLN A 121 -5.33 -13.05 6.95
N ASN A 122 -4.43 -12.62 6.04
CA ASN A 122 -3.68 -13.52 5.16
C ASN A 122 -2.33 -13.95 5.74
N HIS A 123 -1.91 -13.44 6.90
CA HIS A 123 -0.62 -13.74 7.54
C HIS A 123 -0.59 -14.92 8.52
N PRO A 124 -1.69 -15.62 8.90
CA PRO A 124 -1.56 -16.93 9.52
C PRO A 124 -0.65 -17.82 8.67
N HIS A 125 0.17 -18.64 9.31
CA HIS A 125 1.21 -19.39 8.60
C HIS A 125 0.61 -20.26 7.49
N ASP A 126 -0.45 -21.02 7.75
CA ASP A 126 -1.10 -21.87 6.73
C ASP A 126 -1.70 -21.09 5.54
N SER A 127 -2.00 -19.82 5.74
CA SER A 127 -2.42 -18.89 4.70
C SER A 127 -1.22 -18.47 3.86
N ILE A 128 -0.28 -17.69 4.43
CA ILE A 128 0.80 -17.08 3.65
C ILE A 128 1.81 -18.10 3.14
N CYS A 129 2.02 -19.21 3.84
CA CYS A 129 2.87 -20.32 3.39
C CYS A 129 2.29 -21.06 2.18
N GLY A 130 1.00 -20.87 1.86
CA GLY A 130 0.39 -21.49 0.68
C GLY A 130 0.18 -22.99 0.85
N CYS A 131 -0.03 -23.47 2.08
CA CYS A 131 -0.17 -24.88 2.43
C CYS A 131 -1.60 -25.24 2.91
N SER A 132 -2.59 -24.47 2.47
CA SER A 132 -4.02 -24.76 2.68
C SER A 132 -4.68 -25.28 1.39
N VAL A 133 -5.96 -25.64 1.52
CA VAL A 133 -6.83 -25.98 0.38
C VAL A 133 -7.11 -24.76 -0.50
N ASP A 134 -7.54 -24.99 -1.74
CA ASP A 134 -7.70 -23.93 -2.73
C ASP A 134 -8.74 -22.87 -2.32
N GLU A 135 -9.79 -23.26 -1.62
CA GLU A 135 -10.85 -22.37 -1.11
C GLU A 135 -10.28 -21.26 -0.24
N VAL A 136 -9.37 -21.62 0.67
CA VAL A 136 -8.68 -20.68 1.57
C VAL A 136 -7.90 -19.66 0.74
N HIS A 137 -7.14 -20.13 -0.25
CA HIS A 137 -6.29 -19.26 -1.05
C HIS A 137 -7.08 -18.41 -2.05
N ARG A 138 -8.25 -18.85 -2.52
CA ARG A 138 -9.18 -17.99 -3.28
C ARG A 138 -9.70 -16.84 -2.43
N GLU A 139 -10.04 -17.09 -1.17
CA GLU A 139 -10.47 -16.02 -0.25
C GLU A 139 -9.32 -15.04 0.06
N MET A 140 -8.09 -15.54 0.21
CA MET A 140 -6.93 -14.68 0.44
C MET A 140 -6.75 -13.63 -0.67
N VAL A 141 -6.95 -13.99 -1.94
CA VAL A 141 -6.85 -13.04 -3.07
C VAL A 141 -7.85 -11.89 -2.90
N THR A 142 -9.08 -12.18 -2.47
CA THR A 142 -10.07 -11.16 -2.15
C THR A 142 -9.60 -10.24 -1.01
N ARG A 143 -8.99 -10.79 0.04
CA ARG A 143 -8.48 -9.97 1.17
C ARG A 143 -7.31 -9.09 0.75
N PHE A 144 -6.39 -9.59 -0.11
CA PHE A 144 -5.32 -8.77 -0.67
C PHE A 144 -5.88 -7.61 -1.49
N ALA A 145 -6.84 -7.87 -2.37
CA ALA A 145 -7.51 -6.82 -3.15
C ALA A 145 -8.18 -5.78 -2.24
N LYS A 146 -8.95 -6.21 -1.23
CA LYS A 146 -9.61 -5.30 -0.28
C LYS A 146 -8.63 -4.40 0.47
N SER A 147 -7.52 -4.96 0.97
CA SER A 147 -6.50 -4.19 1.65
C SER A 147 -5.82 -3.19 0.70
N LYS A 148 -5.46 -3.65 -0.51
CA LYS A 148 -4.82 -2.83 -1.53
C LYS A 148 -5.70 -1.67 -1.99
N GLU A 149 -6.99 -1.89 -2.24
CA GLU A 149 -7.91 -0.82 -2.65
C GLU A 149 -8.06 0.26 -1.57
N VAL A 150 -8.13 -0.11 -0.29
CA VAL A 150 -8.15 0.88 0.80
C VAL A 150 -6.83 1.66 0.87
N ALA A 151 -5.69 0.99 0.70
CA ALA A 151 -4.40 1.65 0.65
C ALA A 151 -4.31 2.64 -0.54
N LEU A 152 -4.77 2.23 -1.72
CA LEU A 152 -4.79 3.08 -2.92
C LEU A 152 -5.72 4.30 -2.75
N SER A 153 -6.88 4.14 -2.11
CA SER A 153 -7.76 5.27 -1.76
C SER A 153 -7.05 6.26 -0.85
N VAL A 154 -6.36 5.78 0.20
CA VAL A 154 -5.60 6.66 1.10
C VAL A 154 -4.46 7.38 0.36
N VAL A 155 -3.79 6.69 -0.57
CA VAL A 155 -2.76 7.28 -1.44
C VAL A 155 -3.35 8.40 -2.30
N ASP A 156 -4.49 8.15 -2.95
CA ASP A 156 -5.15 9.12 -3.84
C ASP A 156 -5.64 10.35 -3.08
N ASP A 157 -6.32 10.15 -1.95
CA ASP A 157 -6.79 11.23 -1.07
C ASP A 157 -5.61 12.09 -0.58
N SER A 158 -4.52 11.43 -0.17
CA SER A 158 -3.32 12.10 0.33
C SER A 158 -2.62 12.90 -0.77
N LEU A 159 -2.41 12.32 -1.94
CA LEU A 159 -1.78 12.99 -3.09
C LEU A 159 -2.62 14.17 -3.56
N THR A 160 -3.95 14.02 -3.60
CA THR A 160 -4.87 15.10 -3.94
C THR A 160 -4.74 16.26 -2.97
N ALA A 161 -4.76 15.98 -1.66
CA ALA A 161 -4.65 17.01 -0.63
C ALA A 161 -3.30 17.74 -0.66
N ILE A 162 -2.19 17.01 -0.77
CA ILE A 162 -0.85 17.61 -0.80
C ILE A 162 -0.65 18.40 -2.09
N SER A 163 -1.04 17.84 -3.24
CA SER A 163 -0.88 18.52 -4.53
C SER A 163 -1.66 19.83 -4.60
N ALA A 164 -2.85 19.89 -4.00
CA ALA A 164 -3.64 21.13 -3.89
C ALA A 164 -3.00 22.18 -2.96
N SER A 165 -2.07 21.78 -2.10
CA SER A 165 -1.36 22.67 -1.17
C SER A 165 0.01 23.12 -1.70
N ILE A 166 0.45 22.62 -2.86
CA ILE A 166 1.67 23.05 -3.53
C ILE A 166 1.35 24.30 -4.36
N ASP A 167 2.02 25.41 -4.06
CA ASP A 167 1.92 26.64 -4.84
C ASP A 167 2.66 26.50 -6.17
N THR A 168 1.93 26.01 -7.17
CA THR A 168 2.42 25.90 -8.56
C THR A 168 2.24 27.19 -9.35
N ALA A 169 1.42 28.13 -8.86
CA ALA A 169 1.11 29.38 -9.56
C ALA A 169 2.21 30.44 -9.40
N SER A 170 3.01 30.39 -8.32
CA SER A 170 4.14 31.31 -8.11
C SER A 170 5.42 30.91 -8.83
N VAL A 171 5.44 29.75 -9.51
CA VAL A 171 6.62 29.31 -10.27
C VAL A 171 6.75 30.16 -11.54
N SER A 172 7.66 31.13 -11.50
CA SER A 172 7.85 32.13 -12.57
C SER A 172 8.14 31.56 -13.97
N ALA A 173 8.64 30.33 -14.05
CA ALA A 173 8.94 29.65 -15.31
C ALA A 173 7.71 29.04 -15.99
N TRP A 174 6.56 28.97 -15.30
CA TRP A 174 5.35 28.33 -15.79
C TRP A 174 4.27 29.37 -16.10
N ASP A 175 3.45 29.09 -17.10
CA ASP A 175 2.32 29.92 -17.47
C ASP A 175 0.99 29.39 -16.91
N SER A 176 -0.08 30.17 -17.02
CA SER A 176 -1.41 29.77 -16.55
C SER A 176 -2.02 28.59 -17.30
N CYS A 177 -1.44 28.19 -18.43
CA CYS A 177 -1.90 27.08 -19.26
C CYS A 177 -1.09 25.80 -19.03
N SER A 178 -0.13 25.83 -18.11
CA SER A 178 0.78 24.74 -17.82
C SER A 178 0.08 23.63 -17.02
N ALA A 179 0.33 22.37 -17.38
CA ALA A 179 -0.18 21.22 -16.65
C ALA A 179 0.90 20.72 -15.67
N ALA A 180 0.73 21.06 -14.39
CA ALA A 180 1.69 20.71 -13.34
C ALA A 180 1.60 19.23 -12.92
N VAL A 181 2.75 18.66 -12.58
CA VAL A 181 2.92 17.28 -12.11
C VAL A 181 3.88 17.26 -10.93
N SER A 182 3.42 16.76 -9.79
CA SER A 182 4.24 16.57 -8.59
C SER A 182 4.70 15.11 -8.49
N VAL A 183 5.99 14.89 -8.33
CA VAL A 183 6.60 13.57 -8.15
C VAL A 183 7.09 13.45 -6.72
N PHE A 184 6.46 12.57 -5.94
CA PHE A 184 6.79 12.31 -4.54
C PHE A 184 7.72 11.10 -4.39
N ASN A 185 8.71 11.23 -3.51
CA ASN A 185 9.57 10.15 -3.07
C ASN A 185 9.29 9.83 -1.61
N THR A 186 8.64 8.70 -1.37
CA THR A 186 8.30 8.22 -0.02
C THR A 186 9.40 7.36 0.62
N SER A 187 10.57 7.23 -0.01
CA SER A 187 11.71 6.49 0.53
C SER A 187 12.63 7.37 1.37
N GLY A 188 13.45 6.74 2.22
CA GLY A 188 14.42 7.42 3.10
C GLY A 188 15.73 7.84 2.43
N TRP A 189 15.82 7.80 1.10
CA TRP A 189 17.01 8.20 0.33
C TRP A 189 16.58 8.93 -0.94
N ASN A 190 17.48 9.75 -1.51
CA ASN A 190 17.22 10.42 -2.78
C ASN A 190 17.08 9.40 -3.91
N ARG A 191 16.16 9.66 -4.84
CA ARG A 191 15.84 8.70 -5.89
C ARG A 191 15.64 9.39 -7.23
N SER A 192 16.26 8.82 -8.26
CA SER A 192 15.92 9.08 -9.66
C SER A 192 15.08 7.94 -10.23
N GLY A 193 14.25 8.24 -11.22
CA GLY A 193 13.53 7.20 -11.93
C GLY A 193 12.70 7.72 -13.10
N VAL A 194 12.44 6.83 -14.06
CA VAL A 194 11.54 7.12 -15.17
C VAL A 194 10.10 7.04 -14.69
N ILE A 195 9.39 8.15 -14.83
CA ILE A 195 7.98 8.30 -14.45
C ILE A 195 7.14 8.35 -15.72
N THR A 196 6.02 7.64 -15.72
CA THR A 196 4.99 7.75 -16.75
C THR A 196 3.68 8.19 -16.13
N ARG A 197 3.11 9.29 -16.62
CA ARG A 197 1.86 9.86 -16.13
C ARG A 197 0.96 10.29 -17.27
N GLU A 198 -0.34 10.08 -17.06
CA GLU A 198 -1.38 10.57 -17.95
C GLU A 198 -1.92 11.89 -17.39
N LEU A 199 -2.06 12.89 -18.25
CA LEU A 199 -2.52 14.22 -17.90
C LEU A 199 -3.75 14.56 -18.74
N ASP A 200 -4.79 15.02 -18.07
CA ASP A 200 -5.92 15.66 -18.74
C ASP A 200 -5.55 17.11 -19.00
N VAL A 201 -5.34 17.47 -20.28
CA VAL A 201 -4.93 18.81 -20.69
C VAL A 201 -6.10 19.71 -21.05
N ALA A 202 -7.29 19.13 -21.23
CA ALA A 202 -8.56 19.83 -21.30
C ALA A 202 -9.67 18.90 -20.85
N ARG A 203 -10.69 19.45 -20.18
CA ARG A 203 -11.89 18.72 -19.74
C ARG A 203 -13.13 19.52 -20.12
N ILE A 204 -14.15 18.83 -20.63
CA ILE A 204 -15.48 19.40 -20.83
C ILE A 204 -16.49 18.51 -20.10
N TYR A 205 -17.12 19.08 -19.08
CA TYR A 205 -18.11 18.41 -18.25
C TYR A 205 -19.45 18.27 -18.95
N PHE A 206 -20.19 17.21 -18.65
CA PHE A 206 -21.50 17.00 -19.24
C PHE A 206 -22.50 18.00 -18.69
N GLY A 207 -23.23 18.64 -19.60
CA GLY A 207 -24.31 19.57 -19.29
C GLY A 207 -25.52 19.32 -20.18
N VAL A 208 -26.44 20.29 -20.22
CA VAL A 208 -27.61 20.24 -21.12
C VAL A 208 -27.17 20.41 -22.58
N ASN A 209 -26.17 21.25 -22.81
CA ASN A 209 -25.46 21.46 -24.08
C ASN A 209 -24.00 21.81 -23.76
N PRO A 210 -23.03 21.50 -24.63
CA PRO A 210 -23.14 20.75 -25.89
C PRO A 210 -23.41 19.24 -25.70
N SER A 211 -23.80 18.54 -26.78
CA SER A 211 -23.99 17.08 -26.75
C SER A 211 -22.66 16.35 -26.59
N ILE A 212 -22.66 15.11 -26.08
CA ILE A 212 -21.41 14.33 -25.91
C ILE A 212 -20.62 14.20 -27.24
N PRO A 213 -21.23 13.91 -28.40
CA PRO A 213 -20.51 13.92 -29.68
C PRO A 213 -19.85 15.26 -30.01
N ASP A 214 -20.54 16.38 -29.74
CA ASP A 214 -19.98 17.72 -29.99
C ASP A 214 -18.79 17.99 -29.06
N ILE A 215 -18.89 17.60 -27.78
CA ILE A 215 -17.78 17.67 -26.82
C ILE A 215 -16.56 16.90 -27.33
N ILE A 216 -16.77 15.68 -27.81
CA ILE A 216 -15.68 14.85 -28.36
C ILE A 216 -15.05 15.55 -29.56
N ALA A 217 -15.86 16.00 -30.51
CA ALA A 217 -15.38 16.69 -31.71
C ALA A 217 -14.58 17.96 -31.36
N GLU A 218 -15.03 18.73 -30.37
CA GLU A 218 -14.32 19.91 -29.88
C GLU A 218 -12.95 19.54 -29.29
N LEU A 219 -12.90 18.53 -28.42
CA LEU A 219 -11.65 18.08 -27.78
C LEU A 219 -10.68 17.44 -28.78
N GLU A 220 -11.18 16.73 -29.80
CA GLU A 220 -10.36 16.17 -30.88
C GLU A 220 -9.71 17.26 -31.73
N GLN A 221 -10.38 18.41 -31.90
CA GLN A 221 -9.86 19.55 -32.64
C GLN A 221 -8.85 20.38 -31.84
N LEU A 222 -8.70 20.15 -30.53
CA LEU A 222 -7.76 20.89 -29.67
C LEU A 222 -6.31 20.63 -30.12
N PRO A 223 -5.58 21.63 -30.66
CA PRO A 223 -4.28 21.37 -31.28
C PRO A 223 -3.17 21.23 -30.23
N LEU A 224 -2.87 20.03 -29.79
CA LEU A 224 -1.89 19.78 -28.71
C LEU A 224 -0.45 20.25 -28.99
N GLN A 225 -0.08 20.45 -30.27
CA GLN A 225 1.27 20.83 -30.70
C GLN A 225 2.40 20.03 -30.01
N VAL A 226 2.22 18.72 -29.97
CA VAL A 226 3.07 17.77 -29.25
C VAL A 226 4.57 17.94 -29.56
N ALA A 227 4.92 18.17 -30.83
CA ALA A 227 6.31 18.33 -31.28
C ALA A 227 7.01 19.61 -30.79
N GLY A 228 6.25 20.63 -30.35
CA GLY A 228 6.79 21.88 -29.80
C GLY A 228 6.64 22.00 -28.29
N SER A 229 5.89 21.10 -27.64
CA SER A 229 5.68 21.16 -26.19
C SER A 229 6.94 20.81 -25.40
N VAL A 230 7.10 21.43 -24.24
CA VAL A 230 8.24 21.22 -23.35
C VAL A 230 7.77 20.81 -21.96
N LEU A 231 8.57 20.01 -21.28
CA LEU A 231 8.43 19.76 -19.84
C LEU A 231 9.49 20.61 -19.14
N LEU A 232 9.08 21.47 -18.21
CA LEU A 232 10.00 22.27 -17.40
C LEU A 232 10.00 21.77 -15.95
N ASP A 233 11.14 21.84 -15.29
CA ASP A 233 11.22 21.73 -13.82
C ASP A 233 10.86 23.07 -13.13
N GLU A 234 10.93 23.09 -11.80
CA GLU A 234 10.65 24.28 -11.00
C GLU A 234 11.68 25.43 -11.19
N GLN A 235 12.85 25.15 -11.77
CA GLN A 235 13.85 26.15 -12.14
C GLN A 235 13.70 26.63 -13.60
N GLY A 236 12.73 26.10 -14.35
CA GLY A 236 12.49 26.44 -15.74
C GLY A 236 13.43 25.74 -16.73
N GLN A 237 14.18 24.72 -16.29
CA GLN A 237 15.03 23.93 -17.16
C GLN A 237 14.21 22.87 -17.89
N SER A 238 14.52 22.66 -19.18
CA SER A 238 13.82 21.66 -19.98
C SER A 238 14.26 20.25 -19.60
N VAL A 239 13.27 19.41 -19.29
CA VAL A 239 13.44 17.99 -18.97
C VAL A 239 13.08 17.16 -20.21
N PRO A 240 13.97 16.27 -20.68
CA PRO A 240 13.66 15.36 -21.78
C PRO A 240 12.41 14.52 -21.47
N MET A 241 11.49 14.51 -22.43
CA MET A 241 10.17 13.88 -22.31
C MET A 241 9.85 13.12 -23.59
N SER A 242 9.23 11.95 -23.47
CA SER A 242 8.40 11.39 -24.55
C SER A 242 6.93 11.63 -24.25
N ILE A 243 6.18 12.04 -25.27
CA ILE A 243 4.76 12.38 -25.14
C ILE A 243 3.95 11.61 -26.18
N VAL A 244 2.82 11.06 -25.75
CA VAL A 244 1.87 10.35 -26.59
C VAL A 244 0.50 10.99 -26.40
N ASP A 245 -0.12 11.42 -27.50
CA ASP A 245 -1.52 11.81 -27.51
C ASP A 245 -2.40 10.55 -27.39
N LEU A 246 -3.20 10.48 -26.33
CA LEU A 246 -4.08 9.34 -26.08
C LEU A 246 -5.48 9.54 -26.65
N GLY A 247 -5.81 10.71 -27.18
CA GLY A 247 -7.14 10.99 -27.69
C GLY A 247 -8.08 11.58 -26.63
N VAL A 248 -9.39 11.43 -26.89
CA VAL A 248 -10.46 11.84 -25.97
C VAL A 248 -10.89 10.65 -25.12
N HIS A 249 -10.90 10.83 -23.80
CA HIS A 249 -11.25 9.80 -22.82
C HIS A 249 -12.38 10.26 -21.92
N PHE A 250 -13.26 9.33 -21.54
CA PHE A 250 -14.25 9.57 -20.50
C PHE A 250 -13.58 9.62 -19.13
N GLY A 251 -14.05 10.53 -18.28
CA GLY A 251 -13.68 10.61 -16.88
C GLY A 251 -14.83 11.13 -16.02
N TYR A 252 -14.62 11.12 -14.71
CA TYR A 252 -15.55 11.72 -13.77
C TYR A 252 -14.82 12.14 -12.51
N ASP A 253 -15.30 13.21 -11.89
CA ASP A 253 -14.89 13.60 -10.54
C ASP A 253 -15.98 13.18 -9.54
N LEU A 254 -15.56 12.88 -8.31
CA LEU A 254 -16.42 12.57 -7.17
C LEU A 254 -16.21 13.63 -6.07
N PRO A 255 -16.77 14.84 -6.21
CA PRO A 255 -16.63 15.85 -5.17
C PRO A 255 -17.34 15.41 -3.89
N THR A 256 -16.83 15.85 -2.75
CA THR A 256 -17.37 15.51 -1.42
C THR A 256 -18.69 16.22 -1.10
N ASP A 257 -19.09 17.22 -1.90
CA ASP A 257 -20.19 18.13 -1.61
C ASP A 257 -21.34 18.10 -2.65
N ARG A 258 -21.25 17.28 -3.71
CA ARG A 258 -22.25 17.22 -4.78
C ARG A 258 -22.24 15.90 -5.55
N PHE A 259 -23.18 15.75 -6.49
CA PHE A 259 -23.27 14.56 -7.35
C PHE A 259 -22.03 14.41 -8.26
N ARG A 260 -21.75 13.18 -8.71
CA ARG A 260 -20.65 12.88 -9.65
C ARG A 260 -20.67 13.82 -10.86
N GLN A 261 -19.49 14.26 -11.29
CA GLN A 261 -19.32 15.21 -12.39
C GLN A 261 -18.63 14.49 -13.57
N PRO A 262 -19.38 13.87 -14.50
CA PRO A 262 -18.79 13.22 -15.67
C PRO A 262 -18.30 14.23 -16.70
N TYR A 263 -17.22 13.89 -17.40
CA TYR A 263 -16.61 14.71 -18.45
C TYR A 263 -15.99 13.86 -19.56
N MET A 264 -15.71 14.49 -20.70
CA MET A 264 -14.70 14.02 -21.64
C MET A 264 -13.43 14.86 -21.44
N ALA A 265 -12.28 14.21 -21.54
CA ALA A 265 -10.97 14.83 -21.40
C ALA A 265 -10.10 14.57 -22.62
N ARG A 266 -9.39 15.59 -23.08
CA ARG A 266 -8.25 15.41 -23.98
C ARG A 266 -7.06 15.00 -23.14
N ARG A 267 -6.49 13.83 -23.42
CA ARG A 267 -5.47 13.22 -22.55
C ARG A 267 -4.17 12.98 -23.29
N ILE A 268 -3.06 13.29 -22.62
CA ILE A 268 -1.71 12.95 -23.05
C ILE A 268 -1.06 12.01 -22.04
N ARG A 269 -0.10 11.22 -22.49
CA ARG A 269 0.82 10.49 -21.62
C ARG A 269 2.20 11.07 -21.79
N ILE A 270 2.79 11.51 -20.69
CA ILE A 270 4.18 11.95 -20.64
C ILE A 270 5.02 10.91 -19.91
N THR A 271 6.23 10.67 -20.42
CA THR A 271 7.25 9.85 -19.76
C THR A 271 8.54 10.64 -19.73
N PHE A 272 9.11 10.79 -18.54
CA PHE A 272 10.32 11.56 -18.30
C PHE A 272 11.11 10.98 -17.13
N GLU A 273 12.39 11.34 -17.01
CA GLU A 273 13.19 10.99 -15.85
C GLU A 273 13.07 12.08 -14.79
N ALA A 274 12.54 11.73 -13.61
CA ALA A 274 12.63 12.58 -12.43
C ALA A 274 13.98 12.30 -11.77
N VAL A 275 14.88 13.28 -11.76
CA VAL A 275 16.25 13.13 -11.25
C VAL A 275 16.34 13.64 -9.82
N ASP A 276 17.00 12.87 -8.95
CA ASP A 276 17.37 13.26 -7.59
C ASP A 276 16.19 13.87 -6.79
N VAL A 277 15.06 13.15 -6.79
CA VAL A 277 13.91 13.51 -5.95
C VAL A 277 14.31 13.28 -4.49
N PRO A 278 14.27 14.32 -3.62
CA PRO A 278 14.77 14.21 -2.26
C PRO A 278 14.12 13.09 -1.45
N ALA A 279 14.88 12.49 -0.52
CA ALA A 279 14.34 11.57 0.48
C ALA A 279 13.13 12.20 1.20
N LEU A 280 12.02 11.46 1.30
CA LEU A 280 10.77 11.92 1.91
C LEU A 280 10.30 13.29 1.40
N GLY A 281 10.57 13.58 0.12
CA GLY A 281 10.30 14.88 -0.50
C GLY A 281 9.59 14.75 -1.85
N TYR A 282 9.53 15.86 -2.57
CA TYR A 282 8.95 15.91 -3.90
C TYR A 282 9.72 16.87 -4.81
N ARG A 283 9.50 16.72 -6.12
CA ARG A 283 9.84 17.70 -7.15
C ARG A 283 8.62 17.96 -8.02
N THR A 284 8.57 19.11 -8.67
CA THR A 284 7.44 19.49 -9.51
C THR A 284 7.90 19.82 -10.91
N TYR A 285 7.05 19.49 -11.87
CA TYR A 285 7.29 19.68 -13.28
C TYR A 285 6.05 20.27 -13.90
N ALA A 286 6.16 20.94 -15.03
CA ALA A 286 5.01 21.45 -15.76
C ALA A 286 5.15 21.19 -17.25
N TRP A 287 4.13 20.56 -17.82
CA TRP A 287 4.02 20.46 -19.26
C TRP A 287 3.45 21.75 -19.82
N ILE A 288 4.19 22.36 -20.74
CA ILE A 288 3.83 23.63 -21.38
C ILE A 288 3.54 23.37 -22.85
N ARG A 289 2.35 23.78 -23.27
CA ARG A 289 1.94 23.79 -24.67
C ARG A 289 2.55 25.02 -25.34
N HIS A 290 3.43 24.82 -26.31
CA HIS A 290 3.80 25.93 -27.20
C HIS A 290 2.57 26.34 -28.02
N GLY A 291 2.31 27.65 -28.06
CA GLY A 291 1.17 28.28 -28.74
C GLY A 291 1.19 28.15 -30.25
#